data_AF-C1EAR5-F1
#
_entry.id   AF-C1EAR5-F1
#
_cell.length_a   1.000
_cell.length_b   1.000
_cell.length_c   1.000
_cell.angle_alpha   90.00
_cell.angle_beta   90.00
_cell.angle_gamma   90.00
#
_symmetry.space_group_name_H-M   'P 1'
#
loop_
_entity.id
_entity.type
_entity.pdbx_description
1 polymer ?
#
loop_
_entity_poly.entity_id
_entity_poly.type
_entity_poly.pdbx_seq_one_letter_code
_entity_poly.pdbx_strand_id
1 'polypeptide(L)' 'MGRSAVRLSEVVYTVSPMKTGVLGGLFKDWPKVMAKKIGGWGDAFFFGVIPTVGVYQYAVNYKENEKQSHRY' A
#
# COMPACT_ATOMS: atom_id res chain seq x y z
N MET A 1 5.76 -9.34 29.23
CA MET A 1 4.58 -10.15 29.61
C MET A 1 4.15 -9.70 31.00
N GLY A 2 3.09 -8.91 31.17
CA GLY A 2 2.77 -8.36 32.49
C GLY A 2 1.77 -7.21 32.60
N ARG A 3 0.84 -7.04 31.66
CA ARG A 3 -0.37 -6.24 31.93
C ARG A 3 -1.54 -7.20 31.99
N SER A 4 -2.21 -7.27 33.14
CA SER A 4 -3.44 -8.03 33.29
C SER A 4 -4.45 -7.51 32.28
N ALA A 5 -5.04 -8.41 31.49
CA ALA A 5 -6.10 -8.04 30.56
C ALA A 5 -7.26 -7.39 31.32
N VAL A 6 -7.76 -6.27 30.81
CA VAL A 6 -8.97 -5.62 31.34
C VAL A 6 -10.14 -6.56 31.08
N ARG A 7 -10.89 -6.92 32.12
CA ARG A 7 -12.08 -7.76 31.98
C ARG A 7 -13.21 -6.93 31.36
N LEU A 8 -13.65 -7.33 30.18
CA LEU A 8 -14.80 -6.74 29.48
C LEU A 8 -16.02 -7.66 29.69
N SER A 9 -17.18 -7.06 29.95
CA SER A 9 -18.46 -7.79 29.96
C SER A 9 -19.03 -7.80 28.54
N GLU A 10 -18.68 -8.84 27.77
CA GLU A 10 -19.16 -9.02 26.40
C GLU A 10 -19.57 -10.47 26.16
N VAL A 11 -20.58 -10.66 25.32
CA VAL A 11 -21.00 -11.99 24.84
C VAL A 11 -20.58 -12.11 23.38
N VAL A 12 -19.64 -13.02 23.10
CA VAL A 12 -19.10 -13.25 21.75
C VAL A 12 -19.60 -14.60 21.23
N TYR A 13 -20.34 -14.59 20.12
CA TYR A 13 -20.77 -15.81 19.42
C TYR A 13 -19.78 -16.14 18.30
N THR A 14 -19.28 -17.38 18.30
CA THR A 14 -18.33 -17.86 17.29
C THR A 14 -18.79 -19.17 16.67
N VAL A 15 -18.41 -19.40 15.41
CA VAL A 15 -18.68 -20.66 14.69
C VAL A 15 -17.37 -21.46 14.57
N SER A 16 -17.48 -22.80 14.65
CA SER A 16 -16.33 -23.69 14.46
C SER A 16 -15.68 -23.47 13.08
N PRO A 17 -14.35 -23.33 12.98
CA PRO A 17 -13.63 -23.13 11.72
C PRO A 17 -13.88 -24.25 10.69
N MET A 18 -14.19 -25.46 11.16
CA MET A 18 -14.49 -26.61 10.29
C MET A 18 -15.82 -26.49 9.54
N LYS A 19 -16.70 -25.59 9.99
CA LYS A 19 -18.01 -25.34 9.38
C LYS A 19 -18.01 -24.13 8.45
N THR A 20 -16.90 -23.39 8.37
CA THR A 20 -16.78 -22.16 7.58
C THR A 20 -15.80 -22.32 6.42
N GLY A 21 -16.12 -21.74 5.27
CA GLY A 21 -15.20 -21.69 4.12
C GLY A 21 -14.02 -20.75 4.39
N VAL A 22 -12.82 -21.31 4.54
CA VAL A 22 -11.60 -20.56 4.93
C VAL A 22 -11.15 -19.54 3.88
N LEU A 23 -11.31 -19.86 2.59
CA LEU A 23 -10.79 -19.04 1.49
C LEU A 23 -11.87 -18.23 0.75
N GLY A 24 -13.14 -18.37 1.10
CA GLY A 24 -14.25 -17.74 0.37
C GLY A 24 -14.22 -16.20 0.41
N GLY A 25 -13.66 -15.62 1.46
CA GLY A 25 -13.56 -14.16 1.62
C GLY A 25 -12.46 -13.50 0.78
N LEU A 26 -11.42 -14.24 0.37
CA LEU A 26 -10.26 -13.66 -0.31
C LEU A 26 -10.62 -12.99 -1.64
N PHE A 27 -11.42 -13.67 -2.45
CA PHE A 27 -11.81 -13.15 -3.77
C PHE A 27 -13.11 -12.35 -3.72
N LYS A 28 -14.03 -12.70 -2.81
CA LYS A 28 -15.32 -12.04 -2.66
C LYS A 28 -15.19 -10.56 -2.31
N ASP A 29 -14.26 -10.22 -1.42
CA ASP A 29 -14.08 -8.85 -0.94
C ASP A 29 -12.88 -8.13 -1.61
N TRP A 30 -12.27 -8.76 -2.62
CA TRP A 30 -11.05 -8.24 -3.23
C TRP A 30 -11.18 -6.81 -3.77
N PRO A 31 -12.23 -6.45 -4.54
CA PRO A 31 -12.36 -5.09 -5.06
C PRO A 31 -12.48 -4.04 -3.94
N LYS A 32 -13.21 -4.37 -2.87
CA LYS A 32 -13.44 -3.49 -1.72
C LYS A 32 -12.16 -3.27 -0.93
N VAL A 33 -11.37 -4.32 -0.73
CA VAL A 33 -10.07 -4.24 -0.05
C VAL A 33 -9.06 -3.44 -0.88
N MET A 34 -9.04 -3.63 -2.19
CA MET A 34 -8.16 -2.88 -3.09
C MET A 34 -8.50 -1.39 -3.11
N ALA A 35 -9.78 -1.03 -3.20
CA ALA A 35 -10.22 0.36 -3.13
C ALA A 35 -9.78 1.05 -1.82
N LYS A 36 -9.93 0.36 -0.68
CA LYS A 36 -9.46 0.87 0.61
C LYS A 36 -7.94 1.04 0.66
N LYS A 37 -7.20 0.10 0.05
CA LYS A 37 -5.72 0.15 0.03
C LYS A 37 -5.20 1.29 -0.83
N ILE A 38 -5.86 1.59 -1.95
CA ILE A 38 -5.53 2.73 -2.81
C ILE A 38 -5.72 4.07 -2.05
N GLY A 39 -6.72 4.16 -1.16
CA GLY A 39 -6.88 5.34 -0.29
C GLY A 39 -5.68 5.62 0.61
N GLY A 40 -4.85 4.61 0.92
CA GLY A 40 -3.62 4.74 1.70
C GLY A 40 -2.35 4.92 0.85
N TRP A 41 -2.46 5.12 -0.47
CA TRP A 41 -1.29 5.26 -1.35
C TRP A 41 -0.57 6.61 -1.27
N GLY A 42 -1.09 7.57 -0.49
CA GLY A 42 -0.49 8.90 -0.35
C GLY A 42 1.00 8.85 0.00
N ASP A 43 1.37 8.05 0.99
CA ASP A 43 2.77 7.92 1.43
C ASP A 43 3.65 7.23 0.37
N ALA A 44 3.13 6.17 -0.26
CA ALA A 44 3.87 5.46 -1.31
C ALA A 44 4.11 6.35 -2.54
N PHE A 45 3.13 7.19 -2.89
CA PHE A 45 3.25 8.15 -3.98
C PHE A 45 4.24 9.26 -3.63
N PHE A 46 4.10 9.85 -2.44
CA PHE A 46 4.92 10.99 -2.02
C PHE A 46 6.39 10.60 -1.82
N PHE A 47 6.66 9.49 -1.14
CA PHE A 47 8.03 9.07 -0.82
C PHE A 47 8.68 8.21 -1.90
N GLY A 48 7.90 7.44 -2.66
CA GLY A 48 8.43 6.53 -3.68
C GLY A 48 8.38 7.13 -5.08
N VAL A 49 7.18 7.47 -5.54
CA VAL A 49 6.93 7.76 -6.96
C VAL A 49 7.43 9.16 -7.33
N ILE A 50 7.08 10.20 -6.57
CA ILE A 50 7.45 11.58 -6.86
C ILE A 50 8.98 11.77 -7.01
N PRO A 51 9.83 11.39 -6.04
CA PRO A 51 11.26 11.63 -6.15
C PRO A 51 11.91 10.77 -7.25
N THR A 52 11.47 9.52 -7.43
CA THR A 52 12.04 8.62 -8.45
C THR A 52 11.77 9.15 -9.86
N VAL A 53 10.53 9.53 -10.14
CA VAL A 53 10.14 10.11 -11.43
C VAL A 53 10.81 11.47 -11.63
N GLY A 54 10.87 12.31 -10.59
CA GLY A 54 11.52 13.61 -10.65
C GLY A 54 13.01 13.53 -10.99
N VAL A 55 13.75 12.65 -10.33
CA VAL A 55 15.19 12.45 -10.60
C VAL A 55 15.41 11.88 -11.99
N TYR A 56 14.59 10.92 -12.42
CA TYR A 56 14.68 10.36 -13.77
C TYR A 56 14.47 11.45 -14.84
N GLN A 57 13.40 12.22 -14.72
CA GLN A 57 13.08 13.29 -15.66
C GLN A 57 14.19 14.35 -15.70
N TYR A 58 14.71 14.74 -14.52
CA TYR A 58 15.81 15.69 -14.40
C TYR A 58 17.08 15.18 -15.10
N ALA A 59 17.48 13.94 -14.83
CA ALA A 59 18.69 13.36 -15.41
C ALA A 59 18.61 13.24 -16.94
N VAL A 60 17.45 12.85 -17.46
CA VAL A 60 17.22 12.79 -18.92
C VAL A 60 17.32 14.19 -19.54
N ASN A 61 16.66 15.19 -18.94
CA ASN A 61 16.70 16.56 -19.44
C ASN A 61 18.13 17.14 -19.40
N TYR A 62 18.85 16.93 -18.29
CA TYR A 62 20.24 17.37 -18.16
C TYR A 62 21.13 16.80 -19.27
N LYS A 63 21.07 15.47 -19.49
CA LYS A 63 21.85 14.80 -20.54
C LYS A 63 21.52 15.31 -21.94
N GLU A 64 20.25 15.61 -22.21
CA GLU A 64 19.85 16.14 -23.51
C GLU A 64 20.37 17.56 -23.73
N ASN A 65 20.29 18.42 -22.71
CA ASN A 65 20.84 19.78 -22.77
C ASN A 65 22.37 19.77 -22.94
N GLU A 66 23.08 18.92 -22.20
CA GLU A 66 24.53 18.73 -22.31
C GLU A 66 24.94 18.28 -23.71
N LYS A 67 24.18 17.33 -24.29
CA LYS A 67 24.40 16.88 -25.67
C LYS A 67 24.24 18.00 -26.68
N GLN A 68 23.25 18.87 -26.53
CA GLN A 68 23.07 20.02 -27.43
C GLN A 68 24.14 21.09 -27.21
N SER A 69 24.61 21.32 -25.98
CA SER A 69 25.64 22.34 -25.70
C SER A 69 27.02 21.97 -26.22
N HIS A 70 27.35 20.69 -26.28
CA HIS A 70 28.62 20.19 -26.84
C HIS A 70 28.55 19.93 -28.35
N ARG A 71 27.46 20.36 -29.00
CA ARG A 71 27.27 20.20 -30.43
C ARG A 71 27.87 21.39 -31.19
N TYR A 72 29.20 21.46 -31.23
CA TYR A 72 29.99 22.34 -32.10
C TYR A 72 31.24 21.61 -32.59
#